data_AF-A0A4Y7SH51-F1
#
_entry.id   AF-A0A4Y7SH51-F1
#
_cell.length_a   1.000
_cell.length_b   1.000
_cell.length_c   1.000
_cell.angle_alpha   90.00
_cell.angle_beta   90.00
_cell.angle_gamma   90.00
#
_symmetry.space_group_name_H-M   'P 1'
#
loop_
_entity.id
_entity.type
_entity.pdbx_description
1 polymer ?
#
loop_
_entity_poly.entity_id
_entity_poly.type
_entity_poly.pdbx_seq_one_letter_code
_entity_poly.pdbx_strand_id
1 'polypeptide(L)'
;MYILTHPNGWGRPQQVQMRRAAIPAGLIPGNKDGHSRIELVTQGEASLHFCLSNGLTLDGNKVDTGISIVDAGGGTINITAYRNLSDDKFEEISVPAYTHASKGPSLRNFSRHPSIASSRLSLSDKNRPPPDLVFLVGGFPASNWLYEQVQDQIVPLGIPVCHPDTLQIPINKAVSNGAVSFYLDKLVSSRVARATYGMWIHTLYDGSNAQHSAMGHLASVHPITGEFCLFDRFCPILLKGVKVKEKAEFHRTFNLVQRTNQTVTRCSWQILGYSGQSANPTWIDDEPLSYSVVCAVEADVSSVRPEWRISSVGMAYQAISYTVIPPPD
;
A
#
# COMPACT_ATOMS: atom_id res chain seq x y z
N MET A 1 3.01 -12.44 -22.08
CA MET A 1 2.69 -11.59 -20.93
C MET A 1 2.21 -12.51 -19.81
N TYR A 2 2.59 -12.24 -18.56
CA TYR A 2 2.15 -12.97 -17.37
C TYR A 2 1.54 -12.00 -16.38
N ILE A 3 0.35 -12.34 -15.86
CA ILE A 3 -0.30 -11.61 -14.78
C ILE A 3 -0.17 -12.46 -13.53
N LEU A 4 0.54 -11.97 -12.52
CA LEU A 4 0.71 -12.68 -11.26
C LEU A 4 -0.13 -11.99 -10.18
N THR A 5 -0.98 -12.78 -9.54
CA THR A 5 -1.84 -12.31 -8.45
C THR A 5 -1.13 -12.43 -7.11
N HIS A 6 -1.31 -11.47 -6.21
CA HIS A 6 -0.76 -11.53 -4.85
C HIS A 6 -1.78 -11.09 -3.78
N PRO A 7 -1.63 -11.51 -2.52
CA PRO A 7 -2.47 -11.03 -1.42
C PRO A 7 -2.47 -9.50 -1.31
N ASN A 8 -3.58 -8.93 -0.86
CA ASN A 8 -3.73 -7.48 -0.69
C ASN A 8 -2.68 -6.90 0.28
N GLY A 9 -2.11 -7.70 1.16
CA GLY A 9 -1.04 -7.25 2.07
C GLY A 9 0.35 -7.13 1.50
N TRP A 10 0.59 -7.71 0.32
CA TRP A 10 1.95 -7.85 -0.18
C TRP A 10 2.43 -6.55 -0.84
N GLY A 11 3.45 -5.96 -0.23
CA GLY A 11 4.11 -4.76 -0.72
C GLY A 11 5.27 -5.06 -1.67
N ARG A 12 6.03 -4.01 -1.98
CA ARG A 12 7.18 -4.06 -2.91
C ARG A 12 8.18 -5.19 -2.61
N PRO A 13 8.60 -5.49 -1.36
CA PRO A 13 9.57 -6.55 -1.10
C PRO A 13 9.09 -7.92 -1.61
N GLN A 14 7.85 -8.30 -1.32
CA GLN A 14 7.28 -9.57 -1.77
C GLN A 14 7.06 -9.59 -3.28
N GLN A 15 6.59 -8.49 -3.86
CA GLN A 15 6.42 -8.36 -5.31
C GLN A 15 7.75 -8.50 -6.08
N VAL A 16 8.84 -7.95 -5.55
CA VAL A 16 10.19 -8.14 -6.10
C VAL A 16 10.62 -9.60 -6.02
N GLN A 17 10.32 -10.29 -4.91
CA GLN A 17 10.58 -11.73 -4.80
C GLN A 17 9.80 -12.54 -5.83
N MET A 18 8.52 -12.23 -6.08
CA MET A 18 7.73 -12.89 -7.13
C MET A 18 8.34 -12.70 -8.51
N ARG A 19 8.76 -11.47 -8.86
CA ARG A 19 9.42 -11.18 -10.14
C ARG A 19 10.74 -11.93 -10.28
N ARG A 20 11.52 -12.05 -9.19
CA ARG A 20 12.77 -12.82 -9.18
C ARG A 20 12.51 -14.32 -9.35
N ALA A 21 11.47 -14.87 -8.72
CA ALA A 21 11.11 -16.29 -8.82
C ALA A 21 10.64 -16.69 -10.21
N ALA A 22 10.08 -15.77 -10.99
CA ALA A 22 9.64 -16.01 -12.36
C ALA A 22 10.79 -16.33 -13.34
N ILE A 23 12.03 -15.95 -13.02
CA ILE A 23 13.23 -16.22 -13.83
C ILE A 23 13.64 -17.71 -13.76
N PRO A 24 13.99 -18.29 -12.59
CA PRO A 24 14.33 -19.70 -12.49
C PRO A 24 13.14 -20.62 -12.83
N ALA A 25 11.90 -20.13 -12.73
CA ALA A 25 10.72 -20.85 -13.20
C ALA A 25 10.58 -20.89 -14.74
N GLY A 26 11.46 -20.22 -15.50
CA GLY A 26 11.43 -20.19 -16.96
C GLY A 26 10.31 -19.35 -17.57
N LEU A 27 9.57 -18.57 -16.76
CA LEU A 27 8.49 -17.70 -17.26
C LEU A 27 9.07 -16.48 -17.99
N ILE A 28 10.16 -15.91 -17.48
CA ILE A 28 10.82 -14.75 -18.07
C ILE A 28 12.35 -14.88 -18.11
N PRO A 29 13.03 -14.30 -19.12
CA PRO A 29 14.47 -14.10 -19.05
C PRO A 29 14.83 -13.07 -17.98
N GLY A 30 16.04 -13.14 -17.42
CA GLY A 30 16.54 -12.22 -16.40
C GLY A 30 16.99 -10.85 -16.91
N ASN A 31 16.38 -10.35 -17.99
CA ASN A 31 16.71 -9.07 -18.61
C ASN A 31 15.53 -8.10 -18.55
N LYS A 32 15.74 -6.85 -18.95
CA LYS A 32 14.71 -5.79 -18.89
C LYS A 32 13.43 -6.19 -19.65
N ASP A 33 13.58 -6.79 -20.82
CA ASP A 33 12.45 -7.25 -21.64
C ASP A 33 11.70 -8.40 -20.98
N GLY A 34 12.36 -9.28 -20.24
CA GLY A 34 11.71 -10.31 -19.45
C GLY A 34 10.87 -9.72 -18.33
N HIS A 35 11.42 -8.76 -17.58
CA HIS A 35 10.73 -8.12 -16.47
C HIS A 35 9.50 -7.30 -16.90
N SER A 36 9.50 -6.73 -18.11
CA SER A 36 8.34 -6.00 -18.66
C SER A 36 7.18 -6.92 -19.04
N ARG A 37 7.39 -8.24 -19.10
CA ARG A 37 6.33 -9.24 -19.36
C ARG A 37 5.58 -9.68 -18.11
N ILE A 38 5.82 -9.06 -16.95
CA ILE A 38 5.09 -9.35 -15.71
C ILE A 38 4.32 -8.11 -15.27
N GLU A 39 3.01 -8.22 -15.21
CA GLU A 39 2.14 -7.31 -14.46
C GLU A 39 1.67 -8.00 -13.17
N LEU A 40 1.46 -7.21 -12.13
CA LEU A 40 0.99 -7.68 -10.83
C LEU A 40 -0.39 -7.08 -10.58
N VAL A 41 -1.26 -7.90 -10.00
CA VAL A 41 -2.60 -7.48 -9.59
C VAL A 41 -2.89 -8.07 -8.21
N THR A 42 -3.63 -7.34 -7.39
CA THR A 42 -4.02 -7.84 -6.07
C THR A 42 -5.12 -8.88 -6.22
N GLN A 43 -5.20 -9.84 -5.30
CA GLN A 43 -6.26 -10.84 -5.29
C GLN A 43 -7.66 -10.20 -5.18
N GLY A 44 -7.80 -9.12 -4.42
CA GLY A 44 -9.04 -8.36 -4.31
C GLY A 44 -9.44 -7.67 -5.63
N GLU A 45 -8.49 -7.05 -6.33
CA GLU A 45 -8.74 -6.40 -7.63
C GLU A 45 -9.04 -7.42 -8.74
N ALA A 46 -8.29 -8.52 -8.79
CA ALA A 46 -8.59 -9.61 -9.72
C ALA A 46 -10.01 -10.15 -9.47
N SER A 47 -10.38 -10.34 -8.21
CA SER A 47 -11.72 -10.78 -7.84
C SER A 47 -12.83 -9.80 -8.25
N LEU A 48 -12.60 -8.48 -8.14
CA LEU A 48 -13.51 -7.47 -8.68
C LEU A 48 -13.73 -7.68 -10.19
N HIS A 49 -12.65 -7.81 -10.95
CA HIS A 49 -12.72 -8.04 -12.39
C HIS A 49 -13.53 -9.30 -12.74
N PHE A 50 -13.35 -10.38 -11.99
CA PHE A 50 -14.15 -11.59 -12.17
C PHE A 50 -15.63 -11.37 -11.89
N CYS A 51 -15.98 -10.66 -10.82
CA CYS A 51 -17.37 -10.36 -10.49
C CYS A 51 -18.02 -9.56 -11.63
N LEU A 52 -17.38 -8.48 -12.07
CA LEU A 52 -17.90 -7.62 -13.13
C LEU A 52 -18.00 -8.36 -14.47
N SER A 53 -17.01 -9.17 -14.86
CA SER A 53 -17.03 -9.92 -16.12
C SER A 53 -18.14 -10.95 -16.21
N ASN A 54 -18.69 -11.37 -15.06
CA ASN A 54 -19.80 -12.32 -14.98
C ASN A 54 -21.15 -11.61 -14.72
N GLY A 55 -21.23 -10.29 -14.92
CA GLY A 55 -22.45 -9.52 -14.73
C GLY A 55 -22.89 -9.41 -13.27
N LEU A 56 -21.98 -9.63 -12.32
CA LEU A 56 -22.26 -9.45 -10.90
C LEU A 56 -22.22 -7.97 -10.57
N THR A 57 -23.34 -7.29 -10.76
CA THR A 57 -23.52 -5.86 -10.46
C THR A 57 -24.85 -5.64 -9.72
N LEU A 58 -24.91 -4.62 -8.87
CA LEU A 58 -26.20 -4.14 -8.37
C LEU A 58 -27.01 -3.50 -9.50
N ASP A 59 -28.33 -3.67 -9.44
CA ASP A 59 -29.34 -3.17 -10.37
C ASP A 59 -28.93 -1.88 -11.12
N GLY A 60 -28.60 -2.04 -12.41
CA GLY A 60 -28.59 -0.95 -13.39
C GLY A 60 -27.36 -0.04 -13.41
N ASN A 61 -26.19 -0.47 -12.92
CA ASN A 61 -24.94 0.33 -13.02
C ASN A 61 -25.13 1.77 -12.51
N LYS A 62 -25.85 1.94 -11.39
CA LYS A 62 -25.96 3.27 -10.77
C LYS A 62 -24.56 3.77 -10.45
N VAL A 63 -24.18 4.91 -11.01
CA VAL A 63 -22.93 5.60 -10.65
C VAL A 63 -22.90 5.80 -9.14
N ASP A 64 -21.70 5.72 -8.53
CA ASP A 64 -21.48 5.89 -7.09
C ASP A 64 -21.94 4.71 -6.20
N THR A 65 -22.18 3.55 -6.79
CA THR A 65 -22.39 2.27 -6.09
C THR A 65 -21.07 1.76 -5.49
N GLY A 66 -21.07 1.52 -4.18
CA GLY A 66 -19.99 0.88 -3.44
C GLY A 66 -20.07 -0.64 -3.50
N ILE A 67 -18.95 -1.30 -3.82
CA ILE A 67 -18.82 -2.75 -3.89
C ILE A 67 -17.66 -3.17 -2.99
N SER A 68 -17.87 -4.16 -2.13
CA SER A 68 -16.79 -4.80 -1.38
C SER A 68 -16.57 -6.23 -1.84
N ILE A 69 -15.31 -6.58 -2.02
CA ILE A 69 -14.86 -7.92 -2.36
C ILE A 69 -14.24 -8.55 -1.12
N VAL A 70 -14.75 -9.71 -0.74
CA VAL A 70 -14.16 -10.59 0.27
C VAL A 70 -13.68 -11.85 -0.46
N ASP A 71 -12.38 -11.92 -0.74
CA ASP A 71 -11.74 -13.12 -1.29
C ASP A 71 -11.18 -13.97 -0.15
N ALA A 72 -11.87 -15.07 0.16
CA ALA A 72 -11.44 -16.04 1.15
C ALA A 72 -10.85 -17.27 0.44
N GLY A 73 -9.53 -17.26 0.29
CA GLY A 73 -8.75 -18.41 -0.17
C GLY A 73 -8.41 -19.37 0.97
N GLY A 74 -7.76 -20.49 0.65
CA GLY A 74 -7.37 -21.49 1.65
C GLY A 74 -6.28 -21.03 2.64
N GLY A 75 -5.53 -19.97 2.30
CA GLY A 75 -4.43 -19.46 3.12
C GLY A 75 -4.56 -18.01 3.56
N THR A 76 -5.43 -17.22 2.90
CA THR A 76 -5.59 -15.80 3.15
C THR A 76 -7.02 -15.34 2.94
N ILE A 77 -7.42 -14.30 3.67
CA ILE A 77 -8.66 -13.57 3.39
C ILE A 77 -8.24 -12.15 3.01
N ASN A 78 -8.72 -11.68 1.86
CA ASN A 78 -8.46 -10.35 1.32
C ASN A 78 -9.78 -9.58 1.28
N ILE A 79 -9.78 -8.36 1.79
CA ILE A 79 -10.93 -7.47 1.73
C ILE A 79 -10.52 -6.17 1.03
N THR A 80 -11.29 -5.77 0.04
CA THR A 80 -11.14 -4.51 -0.71
C THR A 80 -12.49 -3.92 -0.97
N ALA A 81 -12.59 -2.60 -0.94
CA ALA A 81 -13.80 -1.88 -1.28
C ALA A 81 -13.53 -0.95 -2.46
N TYR A 82 -14.47 -0.89 -3.38
CA TYR A 82 -14.44 -0.07 -4.58
C TYR A 82 -15.73 0.73 -4.73
N ARG A 83 -15.69 1.77 -5.55
CA ARG A 83 -16.86 2.51 -6.00
C ARG A 83 -16.77 2.68 -7.51
N ASN A 84 -17.89 2.47 -8.21
CA ASN A 84 -17.95 2.74 -9.64
C ASN A 84 -18.08 4.24 -9.92
N LEU A 85 -17.44 4.65 -10.99
CA LEU A 85 -17.42 6.02 -11.50
C LEU A 85 -18.33 6.11 -12.72
N SER A 86 -18.55 7.34 -13.20
CA SER A 86 -19.42 7.61 -14.36
C SER A 86 -18.85 7.14 -15.70
N ASP A 87 -17.58 6.78 -15.75
CA ASP A 87 -16.84 6.33 -16.93
C ASP A 87 -16.61 4.80 -16.92
N ASP A 88 -17.44 4.05 -16.19
CA ASP A 88 -17.33 2.61 -15.97
C ASP A 88 -15.99 2.17 -15.34
N LYS A 89 -15.20 3.11 -14.80
CA LYS A 89 -14.02 2.83 -13.98
C LYS A 89 -14.39 2.70 -12.51
N PHE A 90 -13.44 2.21 -11.74
CA PHE A 90 -13.56 2.04 -10.31
C PHE A 90 -12.46 2.81 -9.58
N GLU A 91 -12.77 3.25 -8.37
CA GLU A 91 -11.81 3.73 -7.40
C GLU A 91 -11.81 2.83 -6.17
N GLU A 92 -10.64 2.57 -5.60
CA GLU A 92 -10.55 1.95 -4.29
C GLU A 92 -10.96 2.95 -3.22
N ILE A 93 -11.81 2.50 -2.29
CA ILE A 93 -12.45 3.35 -1.27
C ILE A 93 -12.11 2.93 0.14
N SER A 94 -11.12 2.06 0.37
CA SER A 94 -10.54 1.81 1.69
C SER A 94 -9.14 1.24 1.57
N VAL A 95 -8.34 1.31 2.63
CA VAL A 95 -7.06 0.60 2.66
C VAL A 95 -7.37 -0.91 2.61
N PRO A 96 -6.82 -1.66 1.64
CA PRO A 96 -7.03 -3.09 1.54
C PRO A 96 -6.61 -3.83 2.81
N ALA A 97 -7.50 -4.68 3.32
CA ALA A 97 -7.20 -5.54 4.45
C ALA A 97 -6.83 -6.95 3.96
N TYR A 98 -5.97 -7.61 4.73
CA TYR A 98 -5.65 -9.02 4.51
C TYR A 98 -5.33 -9.73 5.82
N THR A 99 -5.46 -11.06 5.83
CA THR A 99 -5.02 -11.89 6.96
C THR A 99 -4.63 -13.29 6.51
N HIS A 100 -3.94 -14.04 7.36
CA HIS A 100 -3.68 -15.47 7.17
C HIS A 100 -4.81 -16.31 7.73
N ALA A 101 -5.22 -17.34 6.98
CA ALA A 101 -6.32 -18.22 7.35
C ALA A 101 -5.92 -19.36 8.32
N SER A 102 -4.64 -19.52 8.71
CA SER A 102 -4.24 -20.67 9.55
C SER A 102 -3.03 -20.46 10.50
N LYS A 103 -3.33 -20.55 11.82
CA LYS A 103 -2.77 -21.52 12.81
C LYS A 103 -3.60 -21.54 14.13
N GLY A 104 -4.77 -22.23 14.11
CA GLY A 104 -5.54 -22.91 15.20
C GLY A 104 -5.96 -22.17 16.51
N PRO A 105 -6.88 -22.71 17.35
CA PRO A 105 -7.94 -23.70 17.13
C PRO A 105 -9.31 -23.04 16.83
N SER A 106 -10.20 -23.80 16.19
CA SER A 106 -11.62 -23.49 15.98
C SER A 106 -11.97 -22.41 14.95
N LEU A 107 -12.53 -22.88 13.82
CA LEU A 107 -13.55 -22.17 13.03
C LEU A 107 -14.57 -21.41 13.92
N ARG A 108 -14.84 -21.85 15.16
CA ARG A 108 -15.75 -21.17 16.11
C ARG A 108 -15.40 -19.72 16.48
N ASN A 109 -14.17 -19.25 16.27
CA ASN A 109 -13.78 -17.86 16.59
C ASN A 109 -13.66 -16.95 15.35
N PHE A 110 -14.05 -17.43 14.17
CA PHE A 110 -13.93 -16.67 12.93
C PHE A 110 -14.83 -15.41 12.93
N SER A 111 -16.00 -15.46 13.58
CA SER A 111 -16.89 -14.31 13.78
C SER A 111 -16.27 -13.18 14.63
N ARG A 112 -15.26 -13.51 15.45
CA ARG A 112 -14.45 -12.55 16.23
C ARG A 112 -13.07 -12.33 15.62
N HIS A 113 -12.81 -12.87 14.41
CA HIS A 113 -11.52 -12.74 13.79
C HIS A 113 -11.24 -11.25 13.52
N PRO A 114 -10.03 -10.74 13.85
CA PRO A 114 -9.66 -9.34 13.64
C PRO A 114 -9.92 -8.85 12.21
N SER A 115 -9.98 -9.77 11.25
CA SER A 115 -10.21 -9.54 9.83
C SER A 115 -11.66 -9.32 9.46
N ILE A 116 -12.61 -10.01 10.11
CA ILE A 116 -14.05 -9.70 9.98
C ILE A 116 -14.37 -8.42 10.76
N ALA A 117 -13.71 -8.19 11.89
CA ALA A 117 -13.74 -6.89 12.56
C ALA A 117 -13.15 -5.78 11.67
N SER A 118 -12.08 -6.06 10.90
CA SER A 118 -11.50 -5.15 9.91
C SER A 118 -12.41 -4.97 8.69
N SER A 119 -13.12 -6.01 8.24
CA SER A 119 -14.21 -5.88 7.26
C SER A 119 -15.26 -4.94 7.82
N ARG A 120 -15.78 -5.19 9.03
CA ARG A 120 -16.74 -4.28 9.69
C ARG A 120 -16.21 -2.85 9.77
N LEU A 121 -14.97 -2.65 10.24
CA LEU A 121 -14.36 -1.32 10.35
C LEU A 121 -14.14 -0.63 9.00
N SER A 122 -13.76 -1.37 7.96
CA SER A 122 -13.61 -0.84 6.60
C SER A 122 -14.97 -0.58 5.93
N LEU A 123 -16.01 -1.34 6.29
CA LEU A 123 -17.38 -1.21 5.80
C LEU A 123 -18.18 -0.17 6.60
N SER A 124 -17.75 0.13 7.83
CA SER A 124 -18.39 1.08 8.77
C SER A 124 -17.53 2.33 9.01
N ASP A 125 -16.56 2.60 8.14
CA ASP A 125 -15.73 3.81 8.24
C ASP A 125 -16.65 5.03 8.16
N LYS A 126 -16.80 5.78 9.26
CA LYS A 126 -17.73 6.91 9.35
C LYS A 126 -17.45 8.00 8.32
N ASN A 127 -16.27 8.02 7.73
CA ASN A 127 -15.86 9.00 6.72
C ASN A 127 -16.18 8.56 5.28
N ARG A 128 -16.73 7.36 5.06
CA ARG A 128 -17.08 6.84 3.73
C ARG A 128 -18.45 6.14 3.82
N PRO A 129 -19.31 6.26 2.79
CA PRO A 129 -20.56 5.51 2.79
C PRO A 129 -20.24 4.00 2.78
N PRO A 130 -21.00 3.18 3.52
CA PRO A 130 -20.87 1.73 3.47
C PRO A 130 -21.08 1.27 2.03
N PRO A 131 -20.47 0.15 1.60
CA PRO A 131 -20.77 -0.37 0.28
C PRO A 131 -22.21 -0.85 0.23
N ASP A 132 -22.78 -0.75 -0.96
CA ASP A 132 -24.12 -1.21 -1.26
C ASP A 132 -24.17 -2.73 -1.45
N LEU A 133 -23.04 -3.38 -1.74
CA LEU A 133 -22.96 -4.83 -1.95
C LEU A 133 -21.62 -5.44 -1.54
N VAL A 134 -21.67 -6.66 -1.00
CA VAL A 134 -20.49 -7.50 -0.75
C VAL A 134 -20.51 -8.74 -1.65
N PHE A 135 -19.43 -8.99 -2.39
CA PHE A 135 -19.17 -10.25 -3.07
C PHE A 135 -18.24 -11.12 -2.24
N LEU A 136 -18.67 -12.37 -1.98
CA LEU A 136 -17.84 -13.38 -1.35
C LEU A 136 -17.30 -14.33 -2.42
N VAL A 137 -15.98 -14.41 -2.57
CA VAL A 137 -15.30 -15.25 -3.59
C VAL A 137 -14.16 -16.05 -2.97
N GLY A 138 -13.59 -16.96 -3.76
CA GLY A 138 -12.48 -17.82 -3.35
C GLY A 138 -12.92 -19.27 -3.11
N GLY A 139 -11.96 -20.13 -2.78
CA GLY A 139 -12.21 -21.57 -2.57
C GLY A 139 -12.74 -21.91 -1.17
N PHE A 140 -12.57 -21.03 -0.19
CA PHE A 140 -12.98 -21.27 1.20
C PHE A 140 -14.50 -21.03 1.44
N PRO A 141 -15.17 -20.08 0.75
CA PRO A 141 -16.62 -19.91 0.78
C PRO A 141 -17.45 -21.06 0.23
N ALA A 142 -16.85 -22.01 -0.50
CA ALA A 142 -17.53 -23.24 -0.92
C ALA A 142 -18.05 -24.08 0.28
N SER A 143 -17.64 -23.75 1.51
CA SER A 143 -18.25 -24.26 2.74
C SER A 143 -19.41 -23.35 3.19
N ASN A 144 -20.64 -23.87 3.18
CA ASN A 144 -21.86 -23.20 3.67
C ASN A 144 -21.66 -22.46 5.01
N TRP A 145 -20.94 -23.08 5.94
CA TRP A 145 -20.68 -22.50 7.26
C TRP A 145 -20.00 -21.12 7.21
N LEU A 146 -19.01 -20.92 6.33
CA LEU A 146 -18.28 -19.65 6.28
C LEU A 146 -19.17 -18.56 5.67
N TYR A 147 -19.90 -18.91 4.63
CA TYR A 147 -20.86 -18.02 4.02
C TYR A 147 -21.89 -17.54 5.04
N GLU A 148 -22.48 -18.45 5.82
CA GLU A 148 -23.40 -18.13 6.92
C GLU A 148 -22.76 -17.18 7.95
N GLN A 149 -21.50 -17.41 8.36
CA GLN A 149 -20.83 -16.51 9.29
C GLN A 149 -20.59 -15.10 8.73
N VAL A 150 -20.21 -15.00 7.45
CA VAL A 150 -20.03 -13.69 6.78
C VAL A 150 -21.39 -13.00 6.67
N GLN A 151 -22.43 -13.73 6.28
CA GLN A 151 -23.80 -13.24 6.16
C GLN A 151 -24.33 -12.71 7.50
N ASP A 152 -24.18 -13.49 8.59
CA ASP A 152 -24.60 -13.13 9.95
C ASP A 152 -23.97 -11.82 10.47
N GLN A 153 -22.79 -11.47 9.96
CA GLN A 153 -22.06 -10.27 10.41
C GLN A 153 -22.35 -9.04 9.56
N ILE A 154 -22.65 -9.23 8.27
CA ILE A 154 -22.78 -8.16 7.26
C ILE A 154 -24.23 -7.81 6.99
N VAL A 155 -25.13 -8.79 6.87
CA VAL A 155 -26.56 -8.55 6.59
C VAL A 155 -27.24 -7.66 7.66
N PRO A 156 -26.93 -7.78 8.97
CA PRO A 156 -27.47 -6.84 9.97
C PRO A 156 -27.04 -5.38 9.79
N LEU A 157 -26.04 -5.10 8.95
CA LEU A 157 -25.64 -3.74 8.58
C LEU A 157 -26.49 -3.18 7.43
N GLY A 158 -27.47 -3.94 6.91
CA GLY A 158 -28.27 -3.57 5.75
C GLY A 158 -27.57 -3.80 4.42
N ILE A 159 -26.42 -4.49 4.41
CA ILE A 159 -25.61 -4.71 3.22
C ILE A 159 -25.88 -6.13 2.68
N PRO A 160 -26.40 -6.28 1.45
CA PRO A 160 -26.55 -7.59 0.83
C PRO A 160 -25.19 -8.28 0.63
N VAL A 161 -25.18 -9.60 0.78
CA VAL A 161 -24.02 -10.45 0.49
C VAL A 161 -24.38 -11.35 -0.69
N CYS A 162 -23.68 -11.21 -1.80
CA CYS A 162 -23.81 -12.08 -2.95
C CYS A 162 -22.83 -13.25 -2.85
N HIS A 163 -23.38 -14.46 -2.79
CA HIS A 163 -22.64 -15.69 -3.05
C HIS A 163 -22.78 -16.08 -4.52
N PRO A 164 -21.69 -16.23 -5.29
CA PRO A 164 -21.83 -16.56 -6.70
C PRO A 164 -22.25 -18.01 -6.98
N ASP A 165 -22.37 -18.89 -5.97
CA ASP A 165 -23.01 -20.21 -6.17
C ASP A 165 -24.50 -20.08 -6.53
N THR A 166 -25.16 -18.98 -6.11
CA THR A 166 -26.52 -18.65 -6.56
C THR A 166 -26.59 -18.47 -8.08
N LEU A 167 -25.44 -18.27 -8.74
CA LEU A 167 -25.31 -17.92 -10.15
C LEU A 167 -24.59 -19.01 -10.97
N GLN A 168 -24.29 -20.17 -10.37
CA GLN A 168 -23.66 -21.33 -11.05
C GLN A 168 -22.27 -21.02 -11.67
N ILE A 169 -21.56 -20.02 -11.14
CA ILE A 169 -20.23 -19.63 -11.62
C ILE A 169 -19.16 -20.23 -10.68
N PRO A 170 -18.13 -20.95 -11.17
CA PRO A 170 -17.06 -21.49 -10.33
C PRO A 170 -16.19 -20.40 -9.68
N ILE A 171 -16.44 -20.10 -8.39
CA ILE A 171 -15.75 -19.04 -7.64
C ILE A 171 -14.33 -19.39 -7.21
N ASN A 172 -13.97 -20.67 -7.21
CA ASN A 172 -12.63 -21.14 -6.83
C ASN A 172 -11.53 -20.69 -7.82
N LYS A 173 -11.92 -20.22 -9.02
CA LYS A 173 -11.03 -19.66 -10.04
C LYS A 173 -11.21 -18.15 -10.26
N ALA A 174 -11.95 -17.47 -9.36
CA ALA A 174 -12.25 -16.05 -9.47
C ALA A 174 -10.99 -15.21 -9.68
N VAL A 175 -9.99 -15.36 -8.82
CA VAL A 175 -8.72 -14.64 -8.89
C VAL A 175 -7.98 -14.86 -10.22
N SER A 176 -7.88 -16.11 -10.70
CA SER A 176 -7.17 -16.40 -11.95
C SER A 176 -7.91 -15.89 -13.20
N ASN A 177 -9.24 -16.03 -13.23
CA ASN A 177 -10.05 -15.55 -14.36
C ASN A 177 -10.10 -14.01 -14.38
N GLY A 178 -10.26 -13.41 -13.21
CA GLY A 178 -10.26 -11.98 -13.03
C GLY A 178 -8.93 -11.32 -13.35
N ALA A 179 -7.80 -11.99 -13.11
CA ALA A 179 -6.48 -11.52 -13.55
C ALA A 179 -6.37 -11.38 -15.08
N VAL A 180 -7.09 -12.21 -15.84
CA VAL A 180 -7.15 -12.09 -17.30
C VAL A 180 -7.99 -10.88 -17.70
N SER A 181 -9.16 -10.67 -17.10
CA SER A 181 -9.98 -9.45 -17.34
C SER A 181 -9.24 -8.18 -16.90
N PHE A 182 -8.48 -8.22 -15.80
CA PHE A 182 -7.62 -7.11 -15.39
C PHE A 182 -6.70 -6.63 -16.51
N TYR A 183 -6.03 -7.57 -17.19
CA TYR A 183 -5.12 -7.24 -18.28
C TYR A 183 -5.82 -6.55 -19.45
N LEU A 184 -7.08 -6.90 -19.73
CA LEU A 184 -7.86 -6.34 -20.82
C LEU A 184 -8.43 -4.96 -20.48
N ASP A 185 -9.02 -4.82 -19.29
CA ASP A 185 -9.92 -3.70 -19.01
C ASP A 185 -9.33 -2.62 -18.09
N LYS A 186 -8.39 -3.00 -17.20
CA LYS A 186 -7.75 -2.14 -16.18
C LYS A 186 -8.75 -1.15 -15.57
N LEU A 187 -9.78 -1.68 -14.91
CA LEU A 187 -10.95 -0.90 -14.49
C LEU A 187 -10.68 -0.01 -13.28
N VAL A 188 -9.75 -0.38 -12.41
CA VAL A 188 -9.40 0.41 -11.22
C VAL A 188 -8.45 1.54 -11.60
N SER A 189 -8.95 2.78 -11.56
CA SER A 189 -8.26 4.01 -11.96
C SER A 189 -7.53 4.72 -10.81
N SER A 190 -7.93 4.44 -9.56
CA SER A 190 -7.28 4.99 -8.37
C SER A 190 -7.30 4.01 -7.21
N ARG A 191 -6.21 3.98 -6.44
CA ARG A 191 -5.96 3.07 -5.31
C ARG A 191 -5.71 3.87 -4.03
N VAL A 192 -5.81 3.23 -2.87
CA VAL A 192 -5.58 3.86 -1.57
C VAL A 192 -4.22 3.46 -1.03
N ALA A 193 -3.42 4.45 -0.62
CA ALA A 193 -2.09 4.23 -0.08
C ALA A 193 -2.12 3.27 1.14
N ARG A 194 -1.38 2.17 1.07
CA ARG A 194 -1.44 1.08 2.07
C ARG A 194 -0.65 1.37 3.34
N ALA A 195 0.39 2.16 3.18
CA ALA A 195 1.31 2.60 4.21
C ALA A 195 1.61 4.09 4.02
N THR A 196 2.19 4.71 5.04
CA THR A 196 2.76 6.06 4.89
C THR A 196 4.18 5.92 4.35
N TYR A 197 4.45 6.50 3.19
CA TYR A 197 5.76 6.47 2.55
C TYR A 197 6.53 7.75 2.80
N GLY A 198 7.81 7.63 3.13
CA GLY A 198 8.64 8.78 3.44
C GLY A 198 10.11 8.45 3.55
N MET A 199 10.86 9.40 4.10
CA MET A 199 12.30 9.26 4.29
C MET A 199 12.70 9.50 5.73
N TRP A 200 13.76 8.81 6.15
CA TRP A 200 14.51 9.17 7.34
C TRP A 200 15.31 10.45 7.08
N ILE A 201 15.18 11.42 7.97
CA ILE A 201 15.87 12.72 7.91
C ILE A 201 16.34 13.13 9.31
N HIS A 202 17.21 14.13 9.35
CA HIS A 202 17.43 14.94 10.55
C HIS A 202 16.67 16.28 10.42
N THR A 203 16.39 16.92 11.54
CA THR A 203 15.78 18.25 11.60
C THR A 203 16.56 19.15 12.54
N LEU A 204 16.56 20.46 12.28
CA LEU A 204 17.12 21.43 13.21
C LEU A 204 16.36 21.38 14.54
N TYR A 205 17.10 21.42 15.65
CA TYR A 205 16.53 21.54 16.97
C TYR A 205 15.92 22.94 17.15
N ASP A 206 14.75 23.00 17.77
CA ASP A 206 14.02 24.24 18.03
C ASP A 206 13.51 24.22 19.47
N GLY A 207 14.20 24.93 20.37
CA GLY A 207 13.84 24.97 21.79
C GLY A 207 12.52 25.70 22.08
N SER A 208 11.93 26.40 21.10
CA SER A 208 10.60 26.98 21.26
C SER A 208 9.48 25.95 21.04
N ASN A 209 9.79 24.86 20.35
CA ASN A 209 8.86 23.75 20.13
C ASN A 209 8.88 22.80 21.33
N ALA A 210 7.74 22.63 21.99
CA ALA A 210 7.63 21.79 23.19
C ALA A 210 8.04 20.33 22.97
N GLN A 211 7.76 19.76 21.79
CA GLN A 211 8.16 18.40 21.44
C GLN A 211 9.68 18.31 21.30
N HIS A 212 10.29 19.24 20.54
CA HIS A 212 11.76 19.30 20.41
C HIS A 212 12.41 19.47 21.78
N SER A 213 11.93 20.42 22.60
CA SER A 213 12.46 20.66 23.95
C SER A 213 12.43 19.43 24.84
N ALA A 214 11.37 18.62 24.79
CA ALA A 214 11.30 17.35 25.51
C ALA A 214 12.39 16.34 25.04
N MET A 215 12.75 16.39 23.76
CA MET A 215 13.78 15.55 23.14
C MET A 215 15.17 16.21 23.13
N GLY A 216 15.36 17.37 23.76
CA GLY A 216 16.62 18.11 23.69
C GLY A 216 17.84 17.34 24.17
N HIS A 217 17.65 16.35 25.04
CA HIS A 217 18.70 15.43 25.49
C HIS A 217 19.20 14.46 24.41
N LEU A 218 18.42 14.25 23.34
CA LEU A 218 18.79 13.44 22.17
C LEU A 218 19.39 14.28 21.04
N ALA A 219 19.25 15.61 21.11
CA ALA A 219 19.78 16.50 20.10
C ALA A 219 21.31 16.50 20.13
N SER A 220 21.94 16.51 18.95
CA SER A 220 23.38 16.50 18.80
C SER A 220 23.84 17.33 17.60
N VAL A 221 25.12 17.67 17.57
CA VAL A 221 25.71 18.51 16.53
C VAL A 221 25.88 17.71 15.23
N HIS A 222 25.32 18.20 14.14
CA HIS A 222 25.45 17.59 12.83
C HIS A 222 26.90 17.72 12.31
N PRO A 223 27.54 16.62 11.89
CA PRO A 223 28.99 16.53 11.70
C PRO A 223 29.56 17.28 10.48
N ILE A 224 28.71 17.92 9.68
CA ILE A 224 29.10 18.69 8.48
C ILE A 224 28.66 20.14 8.62
N THR A 225 27.37 20.37 8.86
CA THR A 225 26.81 21.72 9.00
C THR A 225 27.13 22.37 10.35
N GLY A 226 27.49 21.59 11.39
CA GLY A 226 27.67 22.09 12.75
C GLY A 226 26.36 22.49 13.46
N GLU A 227 25.21 22.29 12.81
CA GLU A 227 23.90 22.64 13.35
C GLU A 227 23.51 21.69 14.49
N PHE A 228 22.77 22.19 15.48
CA PHE A 228 22.22 21.35 16.52
C PHE A 228 20.91 20.71 16.02
N CYS A 229 20.88 19.38 15.92
CA CYS A 229 19.83 18.64 15.22
C CYS A 229 19.25 17.52 16.07
N LEU A 230 17.99 17.19 15.80
CA LEU A 230 17.38 15.93 16.19
C LEU A 230 17.47 14.94 15.02
N PHE A 231 17.96 13.74 15.30
CA PHE A 231 18.08 12.64 14.35
C PHE A 231 16.86 11.71 14.46
N ASP A 232 16.73 10.74 13.55
CA ASP A 232 15.64 9.74 13.59
C ASP A 232 14.23 10.27 13.37
N ARG A 233 14.14 11.39 12.65
CA ARG A 233 12.86 11.91 12.18
C ARG A 233 12.42 11.20 10.91
N PHE A 234 11.14 10.84 10.86
CA PHE A 234 10.47 10.40 9.66
C PHE A 234 9.77 11.58 8.98
N CYS A 235 9.97 11.69 7.67
CA CYS A 235 9.39 12.74 6.83
C CYS A 235 8.41 12.14 5.82
N PRO A 236 7.09 12.14 6.09
CA PRO A 236 6.10 11.56 5.19
C PRO A 236 6.02 12.31 3.86
N ILE A 237 5.96 11.57 2.75
CA ILE A 237 5.72 12.09 1.39
C ILE A 237 4.29 11.76 0.94
N LEU A 238 3.84 10.53 1.20
CA LEU A 238 2.49 10.05 0.91
C LEU A 238 1.92 9.37 2.16
N LEU A 239 0.80 9.87 2.69
CA LEU A 239 0.17 9.31 3.89
C LEU A 239 -0.69 8.09 3.56
N LYS A 240 -0.72 7.11 4.48
CA LYS A 240 -1.66 5.97 4.43
C LYS A 240 -3.09 6.47 4.30
N GLY A 241 -3.90 5.81 3.47
CA GLY A 241 -5.31 6.16 3.27
C GLY A 241 -5.56 7.24 2.22
N VAL A 242 -4.52 7.92 1.72
CA VAL A 242 -4.62 8.88 0.60
C VAL A 242 -4.92 8.13 -0.69
N LYS A 243 -5.88 8.64 -1.46
CA LYS A 243 -6.23 8.11 -2.78
C LYS A 243 -5.21 8.58 -3.82
N VAL A 244 -4.68 7.65 -4.60
CA VAL A 244 -3.64 7.84 -5.61
C VAL A 244 -4.19 7.41 -6.96
N LYS A 245 -4.23 8.33 -7.92
CA LYS A 245 -4.54 8.02 -9.33
C LYS A 245 -3.30 7.45 -10.01
N GLU A 246 -3.47 6.63 -11.04
CA GLU A 246 -2.35 5.98 -11.75
C GLU A 246 -1.24 6.93 -12.21
N LYS A 247 -1.59 8.16 -12.60
CA LYS A 247 -0.64 9.20 -13.08
C LYS A 247 -0.32 10.27 -12.02
N ALA A 248 -0.81 10.11 -10.79
CA ALA A 248 -0.53 11.08 -9.73
C ALA A 248 0.84 10.79 -9.11
N GLU A 249 1.67 11.82 -9.05
CA GLU A 249 2.97 11.77 -8.40
C GLU A 249 2.91 12.56 -7.10
N PHE A 250 3.40 11.95 -6.02
CA PHE A 250 3.63 12.62 -4.75
C PHE A 250 5.13 12.81 -4.62
N HIS A 251 5.57 13.98 -4.19
CA HIS A 251 6.99 14.22 -4.10
C HIS A 251 7.35 15.18 -2.98
N ARG A 252 8.59 15.08 -2.53
CA ARG A 252 9.17 16.03 -1.57
C ARG A 252 10.63 16.26 -1.90
N THR A 253 11.08 17.49 -1.69
CA THR A 253 12.47 17.89 -1.91
C THR A 253 13.25 17.77 -0.61
N PHE A 254 14.45 17.21 -0.73
CA PHE A 254 15.39 17.01 0.36
C PHE A 254 16.75 17.58 -0.04
N ASN A 255 17.66 17.67 0.94
CA ASN A 255 19.02 18.14 0.72
C ASN A 255 20.00 17.07 1.20
N LEU A 256 20.88 16.67 0.31
CA LEU A 256 22.06 15.88 0.66
C LEU A 256 23.15 16.86 1.06
N VAL A 257 23.63 16.75 2.29
CA VAL A 257 24.75 17.54 2.77
C VAL A 257 26.04 16.73 2.56
N GLN A 258 27.05 17.34 1.96
CA GLN A 258 28.36 16.70 1.75
C GLN A 258 29.51 17.57 2.25
N ARG A 259 30.61 16.89 2.61
CA ARG A 259 31.85 17.55 3.03
C ARG A 259 32.57 18.14 1.82
N THR A 260 33.25 19.25 2.10
CA THR A 260 33.93 20.14 1.15
C THR A 260 34.95 19.45 0.22
N ASN A 261 35.56 18.35 0.69
CA ASN A 261 36.68 17.70 0.01
C ASN A 261 36.30 16.35 -0.63
N GLN A 262 35.00 16.02 -0.73
CA GLN A 262 34.54 14.77 -1.32
C GLN A 262 33.60 15.04 -2.48
N THR A 263 33.93 14.49 -3.65
CA THR A 263 33.02 14.47 -4.79
C THR A 263 32.14 13.23 -4.67
N VAL A 264 30.86 13.43 -4.35
CA VAL A 264 29.89 12.34 -4.37
C VAL A 264 29.47 12.11 -5.82
N THR A 265 29.64 10.87 -6.30
CA THR A 265 29.27 10.49 -7.67
C THR A 265 28.03 9.62 -7.71
N ARG A 266 27.75 8.84 -6.66
CA ARG A 266 26.54 8.03 -6.52
C ARG A 266 25.95 8.18 -5.15
N CYS A 267 24.63 8.28 -5.11
CA CYS A 267 23.83 8.33 -3.89
C CYS A 267 22.82 7.19 -3.89
N SER A 268 22.53 6.68 -2.70
CA SER A 268 21.46 5.70 -2.47
C SER A 268 20.57 6.20 -1.35
N TRP A 269 19.27 6.32 -1.60
CA TRP A 269 18.28 6.76 -0.63
C TRP A 269 17.29 5.65 -0.36
N GLN A 270 17.04 5.37 0.92
CA GLN A 270 16.02 4.42 1.33
C GLN A 270 14.68 5.13 1.49
N ILE A 271 13.66 4.62 0.79
CA ILE A 271 12.27 5.01 1.01
C ILE A 271 11.68 4.03 2.01
N LEU A 272 11.16 4.57 3.10
CA LEU A 272 10.56 3.81 4.18
C LEU A 272 9.03 3.80 4.02
N GLY A 273 8.43 2.66 4.33
CA GLY A 273 7.00 2.49 4.48
C GLY A 273 6.68 2.27 5.95
N TYR A 274 5.75 3.06 6.48
CA TYR A 274 5.25 2.99 7.84
C TYR A 274 3.83 2.40 7.87
N SER A 275 3.66 1.32 8.64
CA SER A 275 2.39 0.58 8.76
C SER A 275 1.82 0.55 10.18
N GLY A 276 2.29 1.43 11.07
CA GLY A 276 1.89 1.49 12.48
C GLY A 276 0.53 2.18 12.71
N GLN A 277 0.29 2.57 13.97
CA GLN A 277 -1.01 3.11 14.42
C GLN A 277 -1.14 4.63 14.29
N SER A 278 -0.03 5.36 14.29
CA SER A 278 -0.02 6.83 14.15
C SER A 278 -0.53 7.27 12.78
N ALA A 279 -1.48 8.21 12.78
CA ALA A 279 -1.94 8.86 11.54
C ALA A 279 -0.86 9.79 10.94
N ASN A 280 0.01 10.34 11.80
CA ASN A 280 1.07 11.28 11.42
C ASN A 280 2.40 10.86 12.07
N PRO A 281 3.02 9.75 11.61
CA PRO A 281 4.31 9.30 12.12
C PRO A 281 5.37 10.40 11.94
N THR A 282 6.08 10.74 13.02
CA THR A 282 7.08 11.82 13.00
C THR A 282 8.45 11.33 13.43
N TRP A 283 8.52 10.45 14.44
CA TRP A 283 9.79 9.88 14.90
C TRP A 283 9.78 8.38 14.65
N ILE A 284 10.94 7.85 14.23
CA ILE A 284 11.07 6.41 13.96
C ILE A 284 11.00 5.62 15.26
N ASP A 285 11.59 6.16 16.33
CA ASP A 285 11.69 5.49 17.63
C ASP A 285 10.36 5.33 18.38
N ASP A 286 9.31 6.05 17.97
CA ASP A 286 7.97 5.89 18.56
C ASP A 286 7.40 4.48 18.29
N GLU A 287 7.66 3.95 17.09
CA GLU A 287 7.17 2.63 16.64
C GLU A 287 8.19 1.98 15.67
N PRO A 288 9.41 1.63 16.11
CA PRO A 288 10.51 1.29 15.21
C PRO A 288 10.25 0.03 14.37
N LEU A 289 9.48 -0.92 14.93
CA LEU A 289 9.10 -2.16 14.23
C LEU A 289 8.01 -1.96 13.16
N SER A 290 7.40 -0.78 13.10
CA SER A 290 6.37 -0.42 12.12
C SER A 290 6.94 0.18 10.84
N TYR A 291 8.28 0.36 10.75
CA TYR A 291 8.96 0.88 9.57
C TYR A 291 9.68 -0.24 8.80
N SER A 292 9.59 -0.21 7.48
CA SER A 292 10.33 -1.12 6.60
C SER A 292 10.87 -0.39 5.38
N VAL A 293 12.03 -0.83 4.86
CA VAL A 293 12.58 -0.31 3.61
C VAL A 293 11.74 -0.84 2.44
N VAL A 294 11.05 0.05 1.74
CA VAL A 294 10.19 -0.28 0.59
C VAL A 294 11.02 -0.43 -0.67
N CYS A 295 11.94 0.50 -0.89
CA CYS A 295 12.94 0.42 -1.95
C CYS A 295 14.14 1.32 -1.64
N ALA A 296 15.23 1.10 -2.37
CA ALA A 296 16.36 2.02 -2.44
C ALA A 296 16.37 2.67 -3.83
N VAL A 297 16.51 3.99 -3.86
CA VAL A 297 16.68 4.78 -5.09
C VAL A 297 18.15 5.12 -5.23
N GLU A 298 18.76 4.68 -6.31
CA GLU A 298 20.14 5.05 -6.64
C GLU A 298 20.18 6.08 -7.77
N ALA A 299 21.01 7.11 -7.61
CA ALA A 299 21.26 8.07 -8.66
C ALA A 299 22.76 8.34 -8.83
N ASP A 300 23.18 8.50 -10.08
CA ASP A 300 24.46 9.11 -10.41
C ASP A 300 24.31 10.63 -10.33
N VAL A 301 25.07 11.24 -9.42
CA VAL A 301 25.07 12.68 -9.16
C VAL A 301 26.39 13.34 -9.57
N SER A 302 27.25 12.65 -10.32
CA SER A 302 28.56 13.16 -10.75
C SER A 302 28.49 14.43 -11.61
N SER A 303 27.38 14.63 -12.33
CA SER A 303 27.12 15.82 -13.15
C SER A 303 26.39 16.93 -12.41
N VAL A 304 25.92 16.67 -11.18
CA VAL A 304 25.14 17.63 -10.39
C VAL A 304 26.11 18.57 -9.69
N ARG A 305 25.98 19.87 -9.95
CA ARG A 305 26.78 20.89 -9.27
C ARG A 305 26.20 21.15 -7.88
N PRO A 306 26.96 20.88 -6.79
CA PRO A 306 26.49 21.21 -5.46
C PRO A 306 26.46 22.72 -5.25
N GLU A 307 25.51 23.17 -4.44
CA GLU A 307 25.40 24.56 -4.00
C GLU A 307 26.19 24.77 -2.71
N TRP A 308 26.93 25.88 -2.65
CA TRP A 308 27.55 26.33 -1.41
C TRP A 308 26.54 26.98 -0.49
N ARG A 309 26.54 26.57 0.77
CA ARG A 309 25.68 27.13 1.83
C ARG A 309 26.50 27.37 3.10
N ILE A 310 26.02 28.29 3.93
CA ILE A 310 26.59 28.59 5.23
C ILE A 310 25.53 28.27 6.28
N SER A 311 25.89 27.50 7.30
CA SER A 311 24.99 27.17 8.41
C SER A 311 24.79 28.36 9.35
N SER A 312 23.80 28.28 10.24
CA SER A 312 23.53 29.29 11.26
C SER A 312 24.73 29.52 12.20
N VAL A 313 25.57 28.49 12.36
CA VAL A 313 26.81 28.52 13.16
C VAL A 313 28.04 28.92 12.33
N GLY A 314 27.87 29.37 11.08
CA GLY A 314 28.94 29.90 10.24
C GLY A 314 29.79 28.85 9.50
N MET A 315 29.42 27.57 9.54
CA MET A 315 30.15 26.52 8.82
C MET A 315 29.74 26.49 7.35
N ALA A 316 30.73 26.54 6.45
CA ALA A 316 30.51 26.38 5.02
C ALA A 316 30.38 24.89 4.65
N TYR A 317 29.36 24.54 3.88
CA TYR A 317 29.12 23.19 3.39
C TYR A 317 28.54 23.20 1.98
N GLN A 318 28.55 22.03 1.35
CA GLN A 318 27.94 21.81 0.04
C GLN A 318 26.64 21.02 0.19
N ALA A 319 25.62 21.42 -0.57
CA ALA A 319 24.33 20.76 -0.59
C ALA A 319 23.91 20.41 -2.03
N ILE A 320 23.29 19.24 -2.19
CA ILE A 320 22.61 18.85 -3.41
C ILE A 320 21.13 18.71 -3.09
N SER A 321 20.29 19.54 -3.73
CA SER A 321 18.83 19.41 -3.61
C SER A 321 18.33 18.33 -4.58
N TYR A 322 17.50 17.42 -4.07
CA TYR A 322 16.92 16.35 -4.87
C TYR A 322 15.46 16.13 -4.48
N THR A 323 14.65 15.70 -5.45
CA THR A 323 13.23 15.41 -5.24
C THR A 323 13.03 13.90 -5.24
N VAL A 324 12.38 13.39 -4.20
CA VAL A 324 12.04 11.97 -4.09
C VAL A 324 10.56 11.79 -4.38
N ILE A 325 10.29 10.85 -5.29
CA ILE A 325 8.97 10.37 -5.66
C ILE A 325 8.89 8.94 -5.12
N PRO A 326 7.98 8.62 -4.17
CA PRO A 326 7.79 7.26 -3.73
C PRO A 326 7.23 6.42 -4.88
N PRO A 327 7.55 5.12 -4.91
CA PRO A 327 7.01 4.25 -5.93
C PRO A 327 5.46 4.25 -5.84
N PRO A 328 4.75 4.13 -6.98
CA PRO A 328 3.31 3.94 -6.94
C PRO A 328 2.98 2.61 -6.21
N ASP A 329 1.84 2.57 -5.51
CA ASP A 329 1.31 1.34 -4.91
C ASP A 329 0.83 0.33 -5.96
#